data_AF-A0A7K2KZ80-F1
#
_entry.id   AF-A0A7K2KZ80-F1
#
_cell.length_a   1.000
_cell.length_b   1.000
_cell.length_c   1.000
_cell.angle_alpha   90.00
_cell.angle_beta   90.00
_cell.angle_gamma   90.00
#
_symmetry.space_group_name_H-M   'P 1'
#
loop_
_entity.id
_entity.type
_entity.pdbx_description
1 polymer ?
#
loop_
_entity_poly.entity_id
_entity_poly.type
_entity_poly.pdbx_seq_one_letter_code
_entity_poly.pdbx_strand_id
1 'polypeptide(L)'
;MFWFLLITMVVVVAAVTLAVVGGGDSEVLPDVAPEELVDPLPTARPVDRADVEALRLPVAVRGYRMADVDDVLVRLGAELAERDARISELEEALAGAAAAGDAEDGRA
;
A
#
# COMPACT_ATOMS: atom_id res chain seq x y z
N MET A 1 27.88 -20.71 41.04
CA MET A 1 27.23 -19.39 40.87
C MET A 1 27.25 -18.89 39.43
N PHE A 2 28.40 -18.86 38.74
CA PHE A 2 28.48 -18.42 37.33
C PHE A 2 27.55 -19.19 36.36
N TRP A 3 27.53 -20.52 36.45
CA TRP A 3 26.65 -21.37 35.63
C TRP A 3 25.16 -21.07 35.81
N PHE A 4 24.75 -20.74 37.04
CA PHE A 4 23.37 -20.35 37.32
C PHE A 4 23.03 -19.04 36.62
N LEU A 5 23.89 -18.03 36.73
CA LEU A 5 23.72 -16.75 36.05
C LEU A 5 23.66 -16.91 34.53
N LEU A 6 24.49 -17.79 33.97
CA LEU A 6 24.52 -18.06 32.54
C LEU A 6 23.23 -18.74 32.07
N ILE A 7 22.73 -19.73 32.81
CA ILE A 7 21.45 -20.39 32.52
C ILE A 7 20.31 -19.38 32.63
N THR A 8 20.26 -18.57 33.69
CA THR A 8 19.25 -17.53 33.85
C THR A 8 19.29 -16.53 32.70
N MET A 9 20.48 -16.10 32.27
CA MET A 9 20.64 -15.19 31.14
C MET A 9 20.12 -15.81 29.84
N VAL A 10 20.46 -17.07 29.56
CA VAL A 10 19.96 -17.79 28.38
C VAL A 10 18.44 -17.92 28.42
N VAL A 11 17.86 -18.25 29.57
CA VAL A 11 16.40 -18.36 29.74
C VAL A 11 15.72 -17.01 29.50
N VAL A 12 16.26 -15.91 30.05
CA VAL A 12 15.71 -14.56 29.86
C VAL A 12 15.80 -14.15 28.39
N VAL A 13 16.97 -14.33 27.75
CA VAL A 13 17.15 -14.01 26.33
C VAL A 13 16.21 -14.83 25.46
N ALA A 14 16.10 -16.15 25.70
CA ALA A 14 15.18 -17.01 24.96
C ALA A 14 13.72 -16.57 25.14
N ALA A 15 13.30 -16.25 26.37
CA ALA A 15 11.94 -15.78 26.64
C ALA A 15 11.63 -14.44 25.97
N VAL A 16 12.56 -13.47 26.02
CA VAL A 16 12.42 -12.17 25.33
C VAL A 16 12.37 -12.36 23.82
N THR A 17 13.24 -13.21 23.28
CA THR A 17 13.28 -13.49 21.84
C THR A 17 11.98 -14.14 21.39
N LEU A 18 11.45 -15.09 22.16
CA LEU A 18 10.17 -15.75 21.86
C LEU A 18 8.98 -14.81 22.05
N ALA A 19 9.04 -13.83 22.96
CA ALA A 19 8.00 -12.80 23.07
C ALA A 19 8.01 -11.82 21.88
N VAL A 20 9.20 -11.43 21.40
CA VAL A 20 9.34 -10.53 20.24
C VAL A 20 8.98 -11.25 18.93
N VAL A 21 9.38 -12.52 18.79
CA VAL A 21 9.15 -13.32 17.57
C VAL A 21 7.76 -13.98 17.57
N GLY A 22 7.28 -14.42 18.74
CA GLY A 22 6.05 -15.17 18.93
C GLY A 22 4.82 -14.32 19.27
N GLY A 23 4.96 -13.00 19.36
CA GLY A 23 3.85 -12.06 19.57
C GLY A 23 2.81 -11.99 18.43
N GLY A 24 2.90 -12.86 17.41
CA GLY A 24 1.94 -12.97 16.32
C GLY A 24 0.96 -14.16 16.41
N ASP A 25 1.19 -15.16 17.27
CA ASP A 25 0.43 -16.43 17.24
C ASP A 25 -0.13 -16.87 18.62
N SER A 26 -0.49 -15.93 19.50
CA SER A 26 -1.24 -16.25 20.73
C SER A 26 -2.49 -15.40 20.86
N GLU A 27 -3.63 -16.08 20.71
CA GLU A 27 -5.04 -15.69 20.67
C GLU A 27 -5.59 -14.90 21.88
N VAL A 28 -4.79 -14.06 22.56
CA VAL A 28 -5.24 -13.37 23.80
C VAL A 28 -4.67 -11.94 23.99
N LEU A 29 -4.30 -11.22 22.93
CA LEU A 29 -4.06 -9.77 23.03
C LEU A 29 -5.19 -9.01 22.31
N PRO A 30 -5.74 -7.93 22.90
CA PRO A 30 -6.75 -7.12 22.26
C PRO A 30 -6.19 -6.61 20.93
N ASP A 31 -7.05 -6.62 19.91
CA ASP A 31 -6.81 -6.13 18.54
C ASP A 31 -5.99 -4.84 18.61
N VAL A 32 -4.67 -4.96 18.46
CA VAL A 32 -3.78 -3.82 18.31
C VAL A 32 -4.28 -3.15 17.04
N ALA A 33 -4.83 -1.95 17.18
CA ALA A 33 -5.35 -1.19 16.07
C ALA A 33 -4.36 -1.32 14.90
N PRO A 34 -4.79 -1.83 13.73
CA PRO A 34 -3.90 -2.04 12.61
C PRO A 34 -3.08 -0.77 12.42
N GLU A 35 -1.76 -0.89 12.26
CA GLU A 35 -0.94 0.28 11.96
C GLU A 35 -1.56 0.97 10.74
N GLU A 36 -2.14 2.15 10.95
CA GLU A 36 -2.78 2.89 9.88
C GLU A 36 -1.72 3.38 8.91
N LEU A 37 -2.05 3.36 7.62
CA LEU A 37 -1.23 3.92 6.57
C LEU A 37 -0.93 5.38 6.91
N VAL A 38 0.34 5.74 6.95
CA VAL A 38 0.78 7.12 7.24
C VAL A 38 0.24 8.09 6.19
N ASP A 39 0.14 7.63 4.94
CA ASP A 39 -0.47 8.36 3.85
C ASP A 39 -1.42 7.41 3.10
N PRO A 40 -2.71 7.36 3.50
CA PRO A 40 -3.67 6.43 2.90
C PRO A 40 -4.05 6.89 1.50
N LEU A 41 -4.39 5.92 0.65
CA LEU A 41 -4.87 6.20 -0.70
C LEU A 41 -6.14 7.08 -0.65
N PRO A 42 -6.30 7.98 -1.63
CA PRO A 42 -7.48 8.84 -1.69
C PRO A 42 -8.75 7.99 -1.85
N THR A 43 -9.76 8.27 -1.03
CA THR A 43 -11.07 7.60 -1.09
C THR A 43 -12.10 8.37 -1.91
N ALA A 44 -11.86 9.66 -2.13
CA ALA A 44 -12.79 10.57 -2.81
C ALA A 44 -12.50 10.77 -4.31
N ARG A 45 -11.33 10.32 -4.79
CA ARG A 45 -10.93 10.39 -6.21
C ARG A 45 -10.29 9.08 -6.65
N PRO A 46 -10.23 8.79 -7.96
CA PRO A 46 -9.41 7.70 -8.48
C PRO A 46 -7.94 7.84 -8.03
N VAL A 47 -7.29 6.69 -7.81
CA VAL A 47 -5.87 6.62 -7.42
C VAL A 47 -5.01 6.87 -8.63
N ASP A 48 -4.06 7.79 -8.51
CA ASP A 48 -3.07 8.06 -9.56
C ASP A 48 -1.72 7.38 -9.26
N ARG A 49 -0.78 7.52 -10.20
CA ARG A 49 0.58 6.99 -10.04
C ARG A 49 1.32 7.60 -8.84
N ALA A 50 1.16 8.90 -8.60
CA ALA A 50 1.88 9.60 -7.55
C ALA A 50 1.40 9.16 -6.16
N ASP A 51 0.10 8.88 -6.02
CA ASP A 51 -0.52 8.32 -4.81
C ASP A 51 0.08 6.94 -4.48
N VAL A 52 0.30 6.08 -5.49
CA VAL A 52 0.94 4.77 -5.30
C VAL A 52 2.42 4.91 -4.93
N GLU A 53 3.14 5.87 -5.53
CA GLU A 53 4.55 6.15 -5.21
C GLU A 53 4.73 6.75 -3.80
N ALA A 54 3.74 7.49 -3.30
CA ALA A 54 3.74 8.07 -1.96
C ALA A 54 3.33 7.06 -0.86
N LEU A 55 2.70 5.95 -1.24
CA LEU A 55 2.15 4.96 -0.29
C LEU A 55 3.23 4.38 0.63
N ARG A 56 2.96 4.41 1.93
CA ARG A 56 3.84 3.84 2.97
C ARG A 56 3.14 2.71 3.70
N LEU A 57 3.54 1.48 3.36
CA LEU A 57 3.04 0.27 4.00
C LEU A 57 3.81 -0.01 5.30
N PRO A 58 3.11 -0.25 6.44
CA PRO A 58 3.74 -0.66 7.68
C PRO A 58 4.35 -2.06 7.59
N VAL A 59 5.39 -2.33 8.40
CA VAL A 59 6.10 -3.61 8.42
C VAL A 59 5.50 -4.51 9.50
N ALA A 60 5.00 -5.69 9.11
CA ALA A 60 4.46 -6.68 10.03
C ALA A 60 5.40 -7.89 10.21
N VAL A 61 5.33 -8.55 11.38
CA VAL A 61 6.13 -9.75 11.72
C VAL A 61 5.88 -10.90 10.72
N ARG A 62 4.67 -10.96 10.15
CA ARG A 62 4.32 -11.77 8.98
C ARG A 62 3.81 -10.84 7.89
N GLY A 63 4.40 -10.93 6.70
CA GLY A 63 3.99 -10.13 5.56
C GLY A 63 4.57 -10.65 4.26
N TYR A 64 4.12 -10.08 3.15
CA TYR A 64 4.78 -10.26 1.86
C TYR A 64 6.19 -9.67 1.92
N ARG A 65 7.09 -10.18 1.06
CA ARG A 65 8.43 -9.61 0.97
C ARG A 65 8.34 -8.21 0.39
N MET A 66 9.02 -7.27 1.03
CA MET A 66 9.01 -5.87 0.62
C MET A 66 9.43 -5.69 -0.85
N ALA A 67 10.49 -6.39 -1.28
CA ALA A 67 10.95 -6.33 -2.67
C ALA A 67 9.88 -6.79 -3.68
N ASP A 68 9.18 -7.90 -3.39
CA ASP A 68 8.15 -8.42 -4.29
C ASP A 68 6.94 -7.47 -4.34
N VAL A 69 6.59 -6.84 -3.21
CA VAL A 69 5.54 -5.83 -3.14
C VAL A 69 5.94 -4.57 -3.90
N ASP A 70 7.15 -4.06 -3.70
CA ASP A 70 7.68 -2.87 -4.37
C ASP A 70 7.72 -3.07 -5.88
N ASP A 71 8.19 -4.22 -6.36
CA ASP A 71 8.22 -4.55 -7.79
C ASP A 71 6.81 -4.54 -8.41
N VAL A 72 5.83 -5.10 -7.69
CA VAL A 72 4.43 -5.09 -8.13
C VAL A 72 3.84 -3.68 -8.12
N LEU A 73 4.09 -2.87 -7.09
CA LEU A 73 3.60 -1.50 -6.98
C LEU A 73 4.20 -0.60 -8.07
N VAL A 74 5.50 -0.74 -8.37
CA VAL A 74 6.17 -0.02 -9.46
C VAL A 74 5.54 -0.35 -10.81
N ARG A 75 5.28 -1.64 -11.07
CA ARG A 75 4.61 -2.07 -12.29
C ARG A 75 3.17 -1.53 -12.36
N LEU A 76 2.41 -1.64 -11.27
CA LEU A 76 1.03 -1.17 -11.22
C LEU A 76 0.94 0.35 -11.43
N GLY A 77 1.86 1.13 -10.84
CA GLY A 77 1.96 2.58 -11.07
C GLY A 77 2.29 2.95 -12.52
N ALA A 78 3.02 2.09 -13.25
CA ALA A 78 3.25 2.28 -14.68
C ALA A 78 1.98 2.00 -15.50
N GLU A 79 1.30 0.89 -15.21
CA GLU A 79 0.04 0.55 -15.88
C GLU A 79 -1.08 1.57 -15.60
N LEU A 80 -1.13 2.15 -14.39
CA LEU A 80 -2.05 3.24 -14.05
C LEU A 80 -1.78 4.48 -14.90
N ALA A 81 -0.52 4.92 -14.99
CA ALA A 81 -0.17 6.09 -15.79
C ALA A 81 -0.50 5.92 -17.29
N GLU A 82 -0.31 4.72 -17.83
CA GLU A 82 -0.70 4.42 -19.22
C GLU A 82 -2.22 4.47 -19.39
N ARG A 83 -2.99 3.93 -18.44
CA ARG A 83 -4.46 3.99 -18.46
C ARG A 83 -4.97 5.42 -18.35
N ASP A 84 -4.41 6.23 -17.44
CA ASP A 84 -4.83 7.60 -17.24
C ASP A 84 -4.54 8.47 -18.47
N ALA A 85 -3.38 8.27 -19.11
CA ALA A 85 -3.07 8.93 -20.38
C ALA A 85 -4.09 8.55 -21.46
N ARG A 86 -4.44 7.26 -21.55
CA ARG A 86 -5.42 6.79 -22.52
C ARG A 86 -6.83 7.33 -22.26
N ILE A 87 -7.22 7.46 -21.00
CA ILE A 87 -8.52 8.04 -20.62
C ILE A 87 -8.54 9.52 -21.02
N SER A 88 -7.49 10.28 -20.73
CA SER A 88 -7.37 11.69 -21.11
C SER A 88 -7.53 11.89 -22.62
N GLU A 89 -6.86 11.07 -23.44
CA GLU A 89 -7.00 11.12 -24.90
C GLU A 89 -8.44 10.87 -25.36
N LEU A 90 -9.13 9.91 -24.75
CA LEU A 90 -10.51 9.57 -25.09
C LEU A 90 -11.49 10.66 -24.66
N GLU A 91 -11.28 11.26 -23.49
CA GLU A 91 -12.08 12.37 -22.99
C GLU A 91 -11.93 13.62 -23.87
N GLU A 92 -10.71 13.94 -24.31
CA GLU A 92 -10.46 15.02 -25.25
C GLU A 92 -11.14 14.78 -26.60
N ALA A 93 -11.07 13.55 -27.12
CA ALA A 93 -11.73 13.18 -28.38
C ALA A 93 -13.27 13.29 -28.27
N LEU A 94 -13.84 12.87 -27.14
CA LEU A 94 -15.27 13.00 -26.85
C LEU A 94 -15.70 14.46 -26.72
N ALA A 95 -14.94 15.28 -26.00
CA ALA A 95 -15.21 16.71 -25.87
C ALA A 95 -15.15 17.43 -27.22
N GLY A 96 -14.17 17.09 -28.06
CA GLY A 96 -14.06 17.61 -29.42
C GLY A 96 -15.24 17.21 -30.32
N ALA A 97 -15.71 15.97 -30.22
CA ALA A 97 -16.88 15.50 -30.97
C ALA A 97 -18.18 16.19 -30.52
N ALA A 98 -18.37 16.38 -29.20
CA ALA A 98 -19.52 17.10 -28.66
C ALA A 98 -19.57 18.55 -29.16
N ALA A 99 -18.44 19.26 -29.12
CA ALA A 99 -18.34 20.63 -29.60
C ALA A 99 -18.61 20.77 -31.12
N ALA A 100 -18.23 19.76 -31.91
CA ALA A 100 -18.51 19.75 -33.35
C ALA A 100 -20.02 19.57 -33.65
N GLY A 101 -20.71 18.71 -32.89
CA GLY A 101 -22.15 18.49 -33.03
C GLY A 101 -22.97 19.75 -32.69
N ASP A 102 -22.64 20.44 -31.60
CA ASP A 102 -23.30 21.68 -31.20
C ASP A 102 -23.13 22.80 -32.27
N ALA A 103 -21.99 22.82 -32.97
CA ALA A 103 -21.71 23.79 -34.02
C ALA A 103 -22.47 23.53 -35.34
N GLU A 104 -22.90 22.29 -35.59
CA GLU A 104 -23.78 21.93 -36.71
C GLU A 104 -25.25 22.24 -36.39
N ASP A 105 -25.70 21.94 -35.17
CA ASP A 105 -27.10 22.19 -34.75
C ASP A 105 -27.41 23.70 -34.65
N GLY A 106 -26.46 24.52 -34.19
CA GLY A 106 -26.62 25.98 -34.14
C GLY A 106 -26.59 26.69 -35.51
N ARG A 107 -26.36 25.97 -36.62
CA ARG A 107 -26.40 26.50 -37.99
C ARG A 107 -27.70 26.16 -38.75
N ALA A 108 -28.54 25.29 -38.20
CA ALA A 108 -29.87 24.94 -38.74
C ALA A 108 -30.94 25.95 -38.29
#